data_AF-A0A3Q1G6X9-F1
#
_entry.id   AF-A0A3Q1G6X9-F1
#
_cell.length_a   1.000
_cell.length_b   1.000
_cell.length_c   1.000
_cell.angle_alpha   90.00
_cell.angle_beta   90.00
_cell.angle_gamma   90.00
#
_symmetry.space_group_name_H-M   'P 1'
#
loop_
_entity.id
_entity.type
_entity.pdbx_description
1 polymer ?
#
loop_
_entity_poly.entity_id
_entity_poly.type
_entity_poly.pdbx_seq_one_letter_code
_entity_poly.pdbx_strand_id
1 'polypeptide(L)'
;MRNFGQILKEIGEFGLFQKRLLFALCALNVFPSLDVIGQVYTGRSFPHHCNTDWILERGPNLTEERQKNLTIPVNEDGSFESCKMFTPVDWDLEDIEKYGINTTTKCTDGWDYETGPGDSTVLTEVNKEKDHFYAPCWPVD
;
A
#
# COMPACT_ATOMS: atom_id res chain seq x y z
N MET A 1 -37.27 -5.97 -59.03
CA MET A 1 -37.40 -4.94 -57.97
C MET A 1 -37.13 -5.61 -56.63
N ARG A 2 -36.15 -5.14 -55.85
CA ARG A 2 -35.92 -5.68 -54.49
C ARG A 2 -37.07 -5.25 -53.58
N ASN A 3 -37.66 -6.19 -52.86
CA ASN A 3 -38.85 -5.96 -52.05
C ASN A 3 -38.46 -5.15 -50.79
N PHE A 4 -39.28 -4.18 -50.38
CA PHE A 4 -38.95 -3.23 -49.30
C PHE A 4 -38.58 -3.94 -47.98
N GLY A 5 -39.18 -5.10 -47.71
CA GLY A 5 -38.87 -5.95 -46.56
C GLY A 5 -37.47 -6.59 -46.59
N GLN A 6 -36.88 -6.83 -47.77
CA GLN A 6 -35.49 -7.31 -47.88
C GLN A 6 -34.51 -6.19 -47.57
N ILE A 7 -34.80 -4.97 -48.02
CA ILE A 7 -33.98 -3.78 -47.74
C ILE A 7 -33.98 -3.50 -46.23
N LEU A 8 -35.13 -3.58 -45.57
CA LEU A 8 -35.23 -3.43 -44.12
C LEU A 8 -34.49 -4.52 -43.33
N LYS A 9 -34.49 -5.77 -43.82
CA LYS A 9 -33.72 -6.86 -43.22
C LYS A 9 -32.21 -6.64 -43.32
N GLU A 10 -31.76 -6.12 -44.46
CA GLU A 10 -30.34 -5.86 -44.75
C GLU A 10 -29.81 -4.62 -44.03
N ILE A 11 -30.66 -3.62 -43.76
CA ILE A 11 -30.35 -2.47 -42.89
C ILE A 11 -30.39 -2.85 -41.40
N GLY A 12 -31.24 -3.81 -41.02
CA GLY A 12 -31.37 -4.30 -39.64
C GLY A 12 -30.30 -5.31 -39.22
N GLU A 13 -29.67 -6.02 -40.17
CA GLU A 13 -28.54 -6.90 -39.89
C GLU A 13 -27.25 -6.11 -39.77
N PHE A 14 -26.76 -5.95 -38.53
CA PHE A 14 -25.41 -5.45 -38.29
C PHE A 14 -24.39 -6.25 -39.12
N GLY A 15 -23.67 -5.56 -40.01
CA GLY A 15 -22.64 -6.16 -40.85
C GLY A 15 -21.49 -6.74 -40.01
N LEU A 16 -20.68 -7.63 -40.60
CA LEU A 16 -19.54 -8.26 -39.91
C LEU A 16 -18.58 -7.24 -39.29
N PHE A 17 -18.35 -6.12 -39.98
CA PHE A 17 -17.54 -5.01 -39.47
C PHE A 17 -18.15 -4.36 -38.24
N GLN A 18 -19.46 -4.13 -38.25
CA GLN A 18 -20.22 -3.50 -37.17
C GLN A 18 -20.29 -4.40 -35.93
N LYS A 19 -20.44 -5.71 -36.14
CA LYS A 19 -20.32 -6.74 -35.08
C LYS A 19 -18.91 -6.79 -34.49
N ARG A 20 -17.87 -6.74 -35.34
CA ARG A 20 -16.47 -6.72 -34.89
C ARG A 20 -16.14 -5.46 -34.10
N LEU A 21 -16.62 -4.30 -34.56
CA LEU A 21 -16.46 -3.02 -33.88
C LEU A 21 -17.16 -3.02 -32.52
N LEU A 22 -18.40 -3.53 -32.45
CA LEU A 22 -19.13 -3.68 -31.19
C LEU A 22 -18.38 -4.59 -30.21
N PHE A 23 -17.86 -5.73 -30.68
CA PHE A 23 -17.11 -6.66 -29.83
C PHE A 23 -15.81 -6.02 -29.32
N ALA A 24 -15.09 -5.29 -30.18
CA ALA A 24 -13.89 -4.56 -29.80
C ALA A 24 -14.18 -3.46 -28.77
N LEU A 25 -15.26 -2.70 -28.95
CA LEU A 25 -15.73 -1.71 -27.98
C LEU A 25 -16.11 -2.35 -26.65
N CYS A 26 -16.87 -3.45 -26.66
CA CYS A 26 -17.20 -4.18 -25.44
C CYS A 26 -15.95 -4.68 -24.72
N ALA A 27 -14.99 -5.27 -25.44
CA ALA A 27 -13.73 -5.73 -24.87
C ALA A 27 -12.93 -4.56 -24.25
N LEU A 28 -12.81 -3.43 -24.97
CA LEU A 28 -12.14 -2.22 -24.49
C LEU A 28 -12.78 -1.66 -23.21
N ASN A 29 -14.10 -1.79 -23.04
CA ASN A 29 -14.80 -1.32 -21.84
C ASN A 29 -14.63 -2.24 -20.62
N VAL A 30 -14.16 -3.48 -20.79
CA VAL A 30 -13.89 -4.40 -19.67
C VAL A 30 -12.54 -4.11 -19.00
N PHE A 31 -11.57 -3.50 -19.71
CA PHE A 31 -10.27 -3.19 -19.11
C PHE A 31 -10.33 -2.13 -18.01
N PRO A 32 -11.04 -0.99 -18.19
CA PRO A 32 -11.15 0.03 -17.14
C PRO A 32 -11.77 -0.47 -15.84
N SER A 33 -12.69 -1.45 -15.90
CA SER A 33 -13.27 -2.01 -14.67
C SER A 33 -12.26 -2.85 -13.91
N LEU A 34 -11.36 -3.58 -14.59
CA LEU A 34 -10.25 -4.28 -13.96
C LEU A 34 -9.26 -3.30 -13.32
N ASP A 35 -8.98 -2.17 -13.97
CA ASP A 35 -8.11 -1.13 -13.43
C ASP A 35 -8.67 -0.52 -12.14
N VAL A 36 -9.97 -0.18 -12.12
CA VAL A 36 -10.66 0.34 -10.92
C VAL A 36 -10.66 -0.69 -9.79
N ILE A 37 -10.90 -1.96 -10.11
CA ILE A 37 -10.83 -3.05 -9.13
C ILE A 37 -9.42 -3.14 -8.54
N GLY A 38 -8.39 -3.12 -9.40
CA GLY A 38 -6.98 -3.11 -8.98
C GLY A 38 -6.69 -1.97 -8.01
N GLN A 39 -7.11 -0.75 -8.34
CA GLN A 39 -6.92 0.43 -7.49
C GLN A 39 -7.56 0.30 -6.09
N VAL A 40 -8.74 -0.30 -5.99
CA VAL A 40 -9.41 -0.51 -4.69
C VAL A 40 -8.61 -1.49 -3.82
N TYR A 41 -8.03 -2.53 -4.42
CA TYR A 41 -7.22 -3.51 -3.69
C TYR A 41 -5.81 -3.01 -3.37
N THR A 42 -5.20 -2.16 -4.21
CA THR A 42 -3.87 -1.60 -3.97
C THR A 42 -3.89 -0.32 -3.15
N GLY A 43 -5.02 0.39 -3.08
CA GLY A 43 -5.13 1.70 -2.45
C GLY A 43 -5.37 1.70 -0.94
N ARG A 44 -5.57 0.52 -0.32
CA ARG A 44 -5.73 0.44 1.13
C ARG A 44 -4.37 0.41 1.81
N SER A 45 -3.97 1.54 2.38
CA SER A 45 -2.89 1.58 3.36
C SER A 45 -3.41 1.14 4.72
N PHE A 46 -2.63 0.28 5.39
CA PHE A 46 -2.86 -0.07 6.78
C PHE A 46 -2.01 0.84 7.68
N PRO A 47 -2.44 1.09 8.93
CA PRO A 47 -1.57 1.69 9.92
C PRO A 47 -0.28 0.88 10.01
N HIS A 48 0.84 1.54 9.79
CA HIS A 48 2.16 0.92 9.77
C HIS A 48 3.18 1.88 10.34
N HIS A 49 4.29 1.30 10.77
CA HIS A 49 5.42 1.99 11.36
C HIS A 49 6.71 1.42 10.79
N CYS A 50 7.81 2.16 10.84
CA CYS A 50 9.10 1.59 10.44
C CYS A 50 9.47 0.43 11.37
N ASN A 51 10.06 -0.63 10.82
CA ASN A 51 10.71 -1.64 11.66
C ASN A 51 11.92 -1.01 12.36
N THR A 52 11.99 -1.18 13.68
CA THR A 52 12.99 -0.55 14.55
C THR A 52 13.75 -1.57 15.39
N ASP A 53 13.86 -2.81 14.90
CA ASP A 53 14.47 -3.92 15.63
C ASP A 53 15.95 -3.69 15.96
N TRP A 54 16.60 -2.72 15.30
CA TRP A 54 17.96 -2.29 15.61
C TRP A 54 18.15 -1.93 17.10
N ILE A 55 17.13 -1.42 17.80
CA ILE A 55 17.26 -1.09 19.23
C ILE A 55 17.30 -2.33 20.13
N LEU A 56 16.75 -3.47 19.67
CA LEU A 56 16.70 -4.72 20.44
C LEU A 56 18.09 -5.33 20.64
N GLU A 57 19.06 -5.03 19.76
CA GLU A 57 20.46 -5.42 19.95
C GLU A 57 21.07 -4.83 21.23
N ARG A 58 20.59 -3.65 21.65
CA ARG A 58 21.05 -2.91 22.84
C ARG A 58 20.16 -3.17 24.06
N GLY A 59 18.86 -3.39 23.82
CA GLY A 59 17.85 -3.60 24.85
C GLY A 59 16.93 -4.78 24.52
N PRO A 60 17.38 -6.04 24.68
CA PRO A 60 16.58 -7.22 24.29
C PRO A 60 15.31 -7.43 25.13
N ASN A 61 15.21 -6.75 26.28
CA ASN A 61 14.06 -6.82 27.20
C ASN A 61 13.11 -5.61 27.09
N LEU A 62 13.18 -4.85 26.00
CA LEU A 62 12.26 -3.74 25.76
C LEU A 62 10.86 -4.25 25.39
N THR A 63 9.84 -3.57 25.90
CA THR A 63 8.46 -3.77 25.44
C THR A 63 8.26 -3.05 24.11
N GLU A 64 7.35 -3.55 23.26
CA GLU A 64 7.06 -2.96 21.95
C GLU A 64 6.67 -1.48 22.04
N GLU A 65 5.84 -1.11 23.02
CA GLU A 65 5.45 0.29 23.25
C GLU A 65 6.64 1.19 23.58
N ARG A 66 7.58 0.68 24.39
CA ARG A 66 8.77 1.44 24.79
C ARG A 66 9.76 1.55 23.63
N GLN A 67 9.90 0.49 22.84
CA GLN A 67 10.67 0.50 21.60
C GLN A 67 10.13 1.57 20.65
N LYS A 68 8.83 1.59 20.35
CA LYS A 68 8.21 2.59 19.46
C LYS A 68 8.46 4.02 19.97
N ASN A 69 8.27 4.26 21.27
CA ASN A 69 8.46 5.59 21.85
C ASN A 69 9.91 6.12 21.77
N LEU A 70 10.92 5.24 21.79
CA LEU A 70 12.32 5.64 21.69
C LEU A 70 12.83 5.76 20.25
N THR A 71 12.17 5.10 19.29
CA THR A 71 12.68 4.92 17.94
C THR A 71 11.82 5.58 16.85
N ILE A 72 10.58 5.96 17.16
CA ILE A 72 9.65 6.54 16.19
C ILE A 72 9.20 7.93 16.68
N PRO A 73 9.32 8.96 15.83
CA PRO A 73 8.83 10.29 16.18
C PRO A 73 7.30 10.30 16.29
N VAL A 74 6.79 11.15 17.16
CA VAL A 74 5.34 11.35 17.36
C VAL A 74 4.90 12.59 16.59
N ASN A 75 3.83 12.45 15.81
CA ASN A 75 3.19 13.52 15.05
C ASN A 75 2.45 14.50 15.98
N GLU A 76 2.05 15.67 15.46
CA GLU A 76 1.31 16.69 16.22
C GLU A 76 0.00 16.15 16.80
N ASP A 77 -0.60 15.17 16.13
CA ASP A 77 -1.83 14.49 16.55
C ASP A 77 -1.63 13.44 17.66
N GLY A 78 -0.38 13.23 18.12
CA GLY A 78 -0.04 12.21 19.12
C GLY A 78 0.09 10.78 18.57
N SER A 79 -0.09 10.58 17.27
CA SER A 79 0.15 9.30 16.59
C SER A 79 1.63 9.13 16.26
N PHE A 80 2.10 7.88 16.20
CA PHE A 80 3.45 7.59 15.72
C PHE A 80 3.56 7.85 14.21
N GLU A 81 4.67 8.44 13.79
CA GLU A 81 4.99 8.66 12.38
C GLU A 81 5.13 7.32 11.65
N SER A 82 4.50 7.20 10.48
CA SER A 82 4.48 5.94 9.72
C SER A 82 5.68 5.78 8.80
N CYS A 83 6.25 6.90 8.34
CA CYS A 83 7.20 6.93 7.21
C CYS A 83 8.62 7.33 7.57
N LYS A 84 8.83 7.81 8.79
CA LYS A 84 10.14 8.21 9.29
C LYS A 84 10.36 7.56 10.66
N MET A 85 11.62 7.27 10.94
CA MET A 85 12.07 6.81 12.24
C MET A 85 13.28 7.64 12.68
N PHE A 86 13.63 7.55 13.96
CA PHE A 86 14.90 8.07 14.43
C PHE A 86 16.06 7.30 13.80
N THR A 87 17.13 8.02 13.49
CA THR A 87 18.30 7.44 12.85
C THR A 87 18.97 6.47 13.81
N PRO A 88 19.28 5.23 13.40
CA PRO A 88 19.99 4.28 14.26
C PRO A 88 21.32 4.87 14.73
N VAL A 89 21.58 4.79 16.03
CA VAL A 89 22.80 5.31 16.67
C VAL A 89 23.48 4.22 17.50
N ASP A 90 24.80 4.27 17.58
CA ASP A 90 25.62 3.33 18.38
C ASP A 90 25.70 3.72 19.87
N TRP A 91 24.64 4.33 20.39
CA TRP A 91 24.56 4.72 21.81
C TRP A 91 23.98 3.58 22.64
N ASP A 92 24.33 3.54 23.93
CA ASP A 92 23.69 2.65 24.89
C ASP A 92 22.24 3.07 25.16
N LEU A 93 21.40 2.14 25.58
CA LEU A 93 19.98 2.39 25.84
C LEU A 93 19.77 3.54 26.85
N GLU A 94 20.62 3.61 27.87
CA GLU A 94 20.57 4.67 28.90
C GLU A 94 20.81 6.07 28.31
N ASP A 95 21.73 6.19 27.34
CA ASP A 95 22.04 7.46 26.68
C ASP A 95 20.93 7.86 25.70
N ILE A 96 20.34 6.90 25.00
CA ILE A 96 19.18 7.13 24.14
C ILE A 96 18.00 7.65 24.98
N GLU A 97 17.73 7.04 26.14
CA GLU A 97 16.66 7.49 27.05
C GLU A 97 16.92 8.88 27.65
N LYS A 98 18.18 9.20 27.93
CA LYS A 98 18.56 10.45 28.58
C LYS A 98 18.63 11.63 27.62
N TYR A 99 19.19 11.42 26.43
CA TYR A 99 19.46 12.51 25.48
C TYR A 99 18.46 12.56 24.33
N GLY A 100 17.80 11.44 24.01
CA GLY A 100 16.93 11.31 22.85
C GLY A 100 17.70 11.38 21.52
N ILE A 101 17.05 10.95 20.44
CA ILE A 101 17.59 11.05 19.09
C ILE A 101 16.88 12.20 18.38
N ASN A 102 17.65 13.16 17.87
CA ASN A 102 17.09 14.35 17.22
C ASN A 102 17.08 14.25 15.68
N THR A 103 17.73 13.23 15.13
CA THR A 103 17.86 13.02 13.68
C THR A 103 16.90 11.95 13.20
N THR A 104 16.06 12.27 12.23
CA THR A 104 15.14 11.32 11.60
C THR A 104 15.62 10.89 10.22
N THR A 105 15.29 9.67 9.85
CA THR A 105 15.59 9.06 8.55
C THR A 105 14.37 8.30 8.03
N LYS A 106 14.38 7.93 6.74
CA LYS A 106 13.37 7.04 6.16
C LYS A 106 13.53 5.62 6.71
N CYS A 107 12.46 4.83 6.73
CA CYS A 107 12.53 3.43 7.15
C CYS A 107 13.59 2.67 6.33
N THR A 108 14.56 2.05 6.99
CA THR A 108 15.65 1.29 6.35
C THR A 108 15.35 -0.21 6.27
N ASP A 109 14.70 -0.74 7.31
CA ASP A 109 14.54 -2.19 7.52
C ASP A 109 13.09 -2.66 7.29
N GLY A 110 12.32 -1.90 6.50
CA GLY A 110 10.94 -2.21 6.15
C GLY A 110 9.90 -1.61 7.10
N TRP A 111 8.70 -2.20 7.13
CA TRP A 111 7.56 -1.72 7.89
C TRP A 111 6.91 -2.83 8.73
N ASP A 112 6.46 -2.45 9.91
CA ASP A 112 5.61 -3.26 10.78
C ASP A 112 4.17 -2.72 10.69
N TYR A 113 3.23 -3.60 10.32
CA TYR A 113 1.82 -3.26 10.17
C TYR A 113 1.04 -3.59 11.45
N GLU A 114 0.28 -2.62 11.94
CA GLU A 114 -0.60 -2.84 13.09
C GLU A 114 -1.84 -3.60 12.60
N THR A 115 -1.95 -4.88 12.95
CA THR A 115 -3.05 -5.73 12.50
C THR A 115 -4.13 -5.78 13.57
N GLY A 116 -5.28 -5.15 13.32
CA GLY A 116 -6.47 -5.28 14.16
C GLY A 116 -7.13 -6.66 14.05
N PRO A 117 -7.88 -7.13 15.07
CA PRO A 117 -8.63 -8.38 15.00
C PRO A 117 -9.72 -8.29 13.91
N GLY A 118 -9.44 -8.87 12.74
CA GLY A 118 -10.33 -8.88 11.57
C GLY A 118 -9.74 -8.24 10.31
N ASP A 119 -8.60 -7.56 10.41
CA ASP A 119 -7.94 -6.86 9.31
C ASP A 119 -6.84 -7.71 8.66
N SER A 120 -7.21 -8.92 8.23
CA SER A 120 -6.34 -9.74 7.38
C SER A 120 -6.51 -9.27 5.94
N THR A 121 -5.46 -8.72 5.33
CA THR A 121 -5.44 -8.42 3.91
C THR A 121 -4.18 -8.94 3.26
N VAL A 122 -4.19 -8.98 1.93
CA VAL A 122 -3.05 -9.43 1.12
C VAL A 122 -1.76 -8.70 1.54
N LEU A 123 -1.82 -7.41 1.91
CA LEU A 123 -0.64 -6.65 2.35
C LEU A 123 -0.09 -7.13 3.69
N THR A 124 -0.94 -7.41 4.68
CA THR A 124 -0.49 -7.91 6.00
C THR A 124 -0.02 -9.36 5.94
N GLU A 125 -0.50 -10.14 4.96
CA GLU A 125 -0.04 -11.51 4.71
C GLU A 125 1.29 -11.55 3.95
N VAL A 126 1.45 -10.73 2.89
CA VAL A 126 2.70 -10.66 2.10
C VAL A 126 3.86 -10.07 2.92
N ASN A 127 3.61 -9.10 3.82
CA ASN A 127 4.68 -8.59 4.67
C ASN A 127 5.28 -9.66 5.59
N LYS A 128 4.48 -10.66 6.03
CA LYS A 128 5.00 -11.78 6.82
C LYS A 128 6.01 -12.63 6.04
N GLU A 129 5.96 -12.57 4.71
CA GLU A 129 6.88 -13.28 3.82
C GLU A 129 8.13 -12.44 3.48
N LYS A 130 8.28 -11.24 4.06
CA LYS A 130 9.39 -10.28 3.84
C LYS A 130 9.62 -9.90 2.37
N ASP A 131 8.59 -10.01 1.55
CA ASP A 131 8.65 -9.50 0.18
C ASP A 131 8.49 -7.97 0.20
N HIS A 132 9.51 -7.26 -0.31
CA HIS A 132 9.59 -5.80 -0.45
C HIS A 132 8.56 -5.25 -1.46
N PHE A 133 7.27 -5.51 -1.26
CA PHE A 133 6.22 -5.01 -2.11
C PHE A 133 5.43 -3.92 -1.38
N TYR A 134 5.37 -2.76 -2.03
CA TYR A 134 4.73 -1.51 -1.61
C TYR A 134 5.53 -0.67 -0.62
N ALA A 135 6.05 0.47 -1.09
CA ALA A 135 6.39 1.59 -0.22
C ALA A 135 5.10 2.39 0.04
N PRO A 136 4.44 2.24 1.21
CA PRO A 136 3.28 3.08 1.55
C PRO A 136 3.65 4.57 1.69
N CYS A 137 4.94 4.85 1.84
CA CYS A 137 5.52 6.17 1.98
C CYS A 137 6.07 6.68 0.63
N TRP A 138 5.19 6.83 -0.35
CA TRP A 138 5.51 7.61 -1.56
C TRP A 138 5.84 9.06 -1.16
N PRO A 139 6.65 9.79 -1.95
CA PRO A 139 7.05 11.14 -1.60
C PRO A 139 5.82 12.03 -1.47
N VAL A 140 5.46 12.38 -0.23
CA VAL A 140 4.71 13.60 0.04
C VAL A 140 5.76 14.70 -0.08
N ASP A 141 5.84 15.31 -1.27
CA ASP A 141 6.51 16.59 -1.44
C ASP A 141 5.83 17.66 -0.57
#